data_AF-A0A9X5X5T2-F1
#
_entry.id   AF-A0A9X5X5T2-F1
#
_cell.length_a   1.000
_cell.length_b   1.000
_cell.length_c   1.000
_cell.angle_alpha   90.00
_cell.angle_beta   90.00
_cell.angle_gamma   90.00
#
_symmetry.space_group_name_H-M   'P 1'
#
loop_
_entity.id
_entity.type
_entity.pdbx_description
1 polymer ?
#
loop_
_entity_poly.entity_id
_entity_poly.type
_entity_poly.pdbx_seq_one_letter_code
_entity_poly.pdbx_strand_id
1 'polypeptide(L)'
;PEPPVDADPTAPVLWLNPDLDMSAGKTMAQAGHAAQLAWWELSDEQRTAWRDAGFPLAVRTADPARWSGLTTSGLPLVRDAGFTEIAPGSCTVVADHSALRS
;
A
#
# COMPACT_ATOMS: atom_id res chain seq x y z
N PRO A 1 -7.98 19.37 11.72
CA PRO A 1 -6.95 18.59 11.00
C PRO A 1 -6.84 19.11 9.57
N GLU A 2 -5.64 19.49 9.15
CA GLU A 2 -5.41 19.82 7.74
C GLU A 2 -5.51 18.53 6.92
N PRO A 3 -6.17 18.55 5.75
CA PRO A 3 -6.19 17.39 4.88
C PRO A 3 -4.76 16.99 4.51
N PRO A 4 -4.45 15.69 4.39
CA PRO A 4 -3.13 15.25 3.99
C PRO A 4 -2.76 15.91 2.66
N VAL A 5 -1.54 16.46 2.57
CA VAL A 5 -0.97 16.96 1.31
C VAL A 5 -1.02 15.84 0.26
N ASP A 6 -1.16 16.20 -1.02
CA ASP A 6 -1.11 15.22 -2.11
C ASP A 6 0.15 14.37 -2.00
N ALA A 7 0.01 13.06 -2.23
CA ALA A 7 1.13 12.15 -2.16
C ALA A 7 2.16 12.55 -3.22
N ASP A 8 3.44 12.61 -2.83
CA ASP A 8 4.53 12.75 -3.78
C ASP A 8 4.41 11.61 -4.80
N PRO A 9 4.21 11.90 -6.09
CA PRO A 9 3.99 10.89 -7.11
C PRO A 9 5.24 10.02 -7.35
N THR A 10 6.39 10.41 -6.80
CA THR A 10 7.65 9.66 -6.86
C THR A 10 7.85 8.72 -5.68
N ALA A 11 7.04 8.83 -4.62
CA ALA A 11 7.10 7.95 -3.45
C ALA A 11 6.01 6.86 -3.52
N PRO A 12 6.24 5.67 -2.94
CA PRO A 12 5.20 4.64 -2.88
C PRO A 12 3.94 5.13 -2.17
N VAL A 13 2.77 4.77 -2.70
CA VAL A 13 1.47 4.98 -2.06
C VAL A 13 0.86 3.64 -1.71
N LEU A 14 0.54 3.46 -0.43
CA LEU A 14 -0.12 2.28 0.12
C LEU A 14 -1.62 2.57 0.21
N TRP A 15 -2.38 1.96 -0.70
CA TRP A 15 -3.82 2.14 -0.83
C TRP A 15 -4.58 1.15 0.04
N LEU A 16 -5.22 1.63 1.10
CA LEU A 16 -6.11 0.84 1.95
C LEU A 16 -7.43 0.57 1.22
N ASN A 17 -7.95 -0.65 1.41
CA ASN A 17 -9.28 -1.03 0.94
C ASN A 17 -10.35 -0.13 1.59
N PRO A 18 -11.17 0.60 0.81
CA PRO A 18 -12.17 1.52 1.34
C PRO A 18 -13.36 0.81 2.04
N ASP A 19 -13.58 -0.47 1.75
CA ASP A 19 -14.72 -1.23 2.25
C ASP A 19 -14.43 -1.96 3.57
N LEU A 20 -13.22 -1.83 4.10
CA LEU A 20 -12.79 -2.49 5.33
C LEU A 20 -12.59 -1.48 6.45
N ASP A 21 -13.33 -1.66 7.55
CA ASP A 21 -13.02 -0.99 8.80
C ASP A 21 -11.95 -1.82 9.54
N MET A 22 -10.81 -1.19 9.82
CA MET A 22 -9.66 -1.80 10.48
C MET A 22 -9.26 -0.96 11.68
N SER A 23 -8.99 -1.65 12.80
CA SER A 23 -8.33 -1.00 13.93
C SER A 23 -7.01 -0.35 13.50
N ALA A 24 -6.59 0.73 14.16
CA ALA A 24 -5.36 1.44 13.83
C ALA A 24 -4.13 0.50 13.84
N GLY A 25 -4.05 -0.41 14.81
CA GLY A 25 -3.00 -1.42 14.88
C GLY A 25 -2.97 -2.35 13.67
N LYS A 26 -4.14 -2.82 13.22
CA LYS A 26 -4.26 -3.65 12.03
C LYS A 26 -3.90 -2.87 10.77
N THR A 27 -4.37 -1.64 10.62
CA THR A 27 -4.02 -0.75 9.51
C THR A 27 -2.50 -0.54 9.41
N MET A 28 -1.82 -0.26 10.53
CA MET A 28 -0.36 -0.13 10.54
C MET A 28 0.34 -1.42 10.11
N ALA A 29 -0.09 -2.58 10.61
CA ALA A 29 0.51 -3.87 10.26
C ALA A 29 0.36 -4.17 8.76
N GLN A 30 -0.82 -3.97 8.20
CA GLN A 30 -1.08 -4.23 6.78
C GLN A 30 -0.33 -3.23 5.88
N ALA A 31 -0.21 -1.97 6.28
CA ALA A 31 0.63 -1.00 5.59
C ALA A 31 2.12 -1.40 5.63
N GLY A 32 2.61 -1.86 6.78
CA GLY A 32 3.98 -2.39 6.90
C GLY A 32 4.24 -3.57 5.95
N HIS A 33 3.31 -4.53 5.88
CA HIS A 33 3.40 -5.63 4.93
C HIS A 33 3.39 -5.16 3.47
N ALA A 34 2.57 -4.17 3.12
CA ALA A 34 2.53 -3.63 1.76
C ALA A 34 3.85 -2.96 1.37
N ALA A 35 4.46 -2.18 2.29
CA ALA A 35 5.78 -1.59 2.08
C ALA A 35 6.87 -2.67 1.90
N GLN A 36 6.80 -3.75 2.66
CA GLN A 36 7.73 -4.88 2.56
C GLN A 36 7.60 -5.62 1.22
N LEU A 37 6.38 -5.87 0.75
CA LEU A 37 6.17 -6.47 -0.57
C LEU A 37 6.69 -5.56 -1.68
N ALA A 38 6.40 -4.26 -1.61
CA ALA A 38 6.94 -3.28 -2.55
C ALA A 38 8.48 -3.30 -2.56
N TRP A 39 9.11 -3.30 -1.39
CA TRP A 39 10.57 -3.40 -1.26
C TRP A 39 11.14 -4.60 -2.00
N TRP A 40 10.51 -5.78 -1.90
CA TRP A 40 10.99 -6.99 -2.55
C TRP A 40 10.90 -6.97 -4.07
N GLU A 41 9.93 -6.26 -4.65
CA GLU A 41 9.78 -6.13 -6.10
C GLU A 41 10.69 -5.06 -6.72
N LEU A 42 11.21 -4.13 -5.92
CA LEU A 42 12.15 -3.12 -6.41
C LEU A 42 13.53 -3.72 -6.73
N SER A 43 14.17 -3.17 -7.77
CA SER A 43 15.60 -3.38 -8.05
C SER A 43 16.49 -2.77 -6.97
N ASP A 44 17.76 -3.15 -6.93
CA ASP A 44 18.71 -2.65 -5.94
C ASP A 44 18.98 -1.13 -6.09
N GLU A 45 18.96 -0.61 -7.32
CA GLU A 45 19.05 0.83 -7.59
C GLU A 45 17.85 1.58 -7.00
N GLN A 46 16.64 1.07 -7.21
CA GLN A 46 15.41 1.68 -6.69
C GLN A 46 15.32 1.60 -5.16
N ARG A 47 15.73 0.46 -4.58
CA ARG A 47 15.85 0.30 -3.11
C ARG A 47 16.82 1.30 -2.50
N THR A 48 17.95 1.53 -3.16
CA THR A 48 18.97 2.48 -2.71
C THR A 48 18.42 3.91 -2.78
N ALA A 49 17.81 4.30 -3.90
CA ALA A 49 17.18 5.62 -4.04
C ALA A 49 16.10 5.86 -2.97
N TRP A 50 15.25 4.86 -2.70
CA TRP A 50 14.21 4.99 -1.67
C TRP A 50 14.79 5.11 -0.26
N ARG A 51 15.85 4.36 0.05
CA ARG A 51 16.58 4.45 1.32
C ARG A 51 17.25 5.81 1.51
N ASP A 52 17.95 6.30 0.49
CA ASP A 52 18.70 7.56 0.55
C ASP A 52 17.77 8.77 0.71
N ALA A 53 16.54 8.67 0.17
CA ALA A 53 15.47 9.64 0.40
C ALA A 53 14.84 9.55 1.81
N GLY A 54 15.19 8.56 2.64
CA GLY A 54 14.67 8.37 3.98
C GLY A 54 13.37 7.56 4.06
N PHE A 55 13.11 6.68 3.09
CA PHE A 55 11.90 5.86 2.96
C PHE A 55 10.58 6.66 2.91
N PRO A 56 10.46 7.73 2.10
CA PRO A 56 9.20 8.45 1.95
C PRO A 56 8.10 7.51 1.43
N LEU A 57 6.91 7.56 2.03
CA LEU A 57 5.71 6.86 1.54
C LEU A 57 4.45 7.57 2.01
N ALA A 58 3.33 7.32 1.32
CA ALA A 58 2.01 7.76 1.76
C ALA A 58 1.10 6.56 2.02
N VAL A 59 0.26 6.66 3.06
CA VAL A 59 -0.87 5.73 3.28
C VAL A 59 -2.15 6.50 3.02
N ARG A 60 -3.03 5.94 2.20
CA ARG A 60 -4.28 6.57 1.76
C ARG A 60 -5.38 5.53 1.64
N THR A 61 -6.61 5.89 1.97
CA THR A 61 -7.78 5.09 1.60
C THR A 61 -8.06 5.29 0.12
N ALA A 62 -8.22 4.20 -0.64
CA ALA A 62 -8.54 4.31 -2.06
C ALA A 62 -9.94 4.88 -2.27
N ASP A 63 -10.14 5.57 -3.39
CA ASP A 63 -11.49 5.79 -3.90
C ASP A 63 -12.12 4.42 -4.25
N PRO A 64 -13.36 4.11 -3.81
CA PRO A 64 -14.05 2.88 -4.16
C PRO A 64 -14.03 2.57 -5.67
N ALA A 65 -14.16 3.59 -6.52
CA ALA A 65 -14.14 3.43 -7.97
C ALA A 65 -12.75 3.01 -8.51
N ARG A 66 -11.67 3.34 -7.80
CA ARG A 66 -10.28 2.99 -8.19
C ARG A 66 -9.85 1.61 -7.67
N TRP A 67 -10.46 1.15 -6.58
CA TRP A 67 -10.02 -0.05 -5.86
C TRP A 67 -9.97 -1.32 -6.72
N SER A 68 -11.00 -1.56 -7.54
CA SER A 68 -11.01 -2.71 -8.45
C SER A 68 -9.83 -2.69 -9.41
N GLY A 69 -9.47 -1.53 -9.97
CA GLY A 69 -8.35 -1.41 -10.89
C GLY A 69 -6.99 -1.65 -10.21
N LEU A 70 -6.84 -1.19 -8.96
CA LEU A 70 -5.62 -1.43 -8.17
C LEU A 70 -5.42 -2.90 -7.85
N THR A 71 -6.48 -3.61 -7.47
CA THR A 71 -6.38 -5.03 -7.10
C THR A 71 -6.13 -5.96 -8.30
N THR A 72 -6.44 -5.52 -9.52
CA THR A 72 -6.19 -6.29 -10.75
C THR A 72 -4.93 -5.85 -11.52
N SER A 73 -4.19 -4.84 -11.05
CA SER A 73 -3.08 -4.28 -11.83
C SER A 73 -1.77 -5.07 -11.77
N GLY A 74 -1.74 -6.19 -11.04
CA GLY A 74 -0.49 -6.95 -10.79
C GLY A 74 0.47 -6.26 -9.82
N LEU A 75 0.07 -5.14 -9.21
CA LEU A 75 0.84 -4.48 -8.16
C LEU A 75 0.87 -5.35 -6.90
N PRO A 76 1.89 -5.17 -6.02
CA PRO A 76 1.95 -5.90 -4.76
C PRO A 76 0.70 -5.66 -3.92
N LEU A 77 0.06 -6.77 -3.52
CA LEU A 77 -1.23 -6.77 -2.85
C LEU A 77 -1.16 -7.63 -1.59
N VAL A 78 -1.49 -7.02 -0.46
CA VAL A 78 -1.63 -7.73 0.82
C VAL A 78 -3.02 -8.34 0.92
N ARG A 79 -3.07 -9.61 1.34
CA ARG A 79 -4.29 -10.32 1.70
C ARG A 79 -4.23 -10.74 3.15
N ASP A 80 -5.25 -10.38 3.94
CA ASP A 80 -5.30 -10.79 5.33
C ASP A 80 -5.64 -12.29 5.42
N ALA A 81 -4.77 -13.06 6.08
CA ALA A 81 -4.97 -14.51 6.25
C ALA A 81 -6.16 -14.85 7.16
N GLY A 82 -6.75 -13.84 7.82
CA GLY A 82 -8.00 -13.95 8.57
C GLY A 82 -7.81 -14.64 9.91
N PHE A 83 -7.54 -13.86 10.96
CA PHE A 83 -7.49 -14.39 12.33
C PHE A 83 -8.29 -13.62 13.37
N THR A 84 -8.86 -12.44 13.07
CA THR A 84 -9.54 -11.66 14.14
C THR A 84 -10.70 -10.74 13.74
N GLU A 85 -10.73 -10.09 12.57
CA GLU A 85 -11.67 -8.95 12.37
C GLU A 85 -12.28 -8.80 10.96
N ILE A 86 -11.71 -9.41 9.93
CA ILE A 86 -12.13 -9.24 8.53
C ILE A 86 -12.25 -10.61 7.88
N ALA A 87 -13.13 -10.74 6.87
CA ALA A 87 -13.28 -11.97 6.11
C ALA A 87 -11.91 -12.48 5.60
N PRO A 88 -11.54 -13.74 5.87
CA PRO A 88 -10.27 -14.31 5.40
C PRO A 88 -10.09 -14.15 3.89
N GLY A 89 -8.88 -13.81 3.45
CA GLY A 89 -8.54 -13.63 2.03
C GLY A 89 -8.89 -12.26 1.45
N SER A 90 -9.44 -11.34 2.26
CA SER A 90 -9.72 -9.97 1.85
C SER A 90 -8.46 -9.23 1.43
N CYS A 91 -8.52 -8.56 0.29
CA CYS A 91 -7.52 -7.59 -0.15
C CYS A 91 -7.52 -6.40 0.82
N THR A 92 -6.41 -6.13 1.51
CA THR A 92 -6.35 -5.07 2.52
C THR A 92 -5.62 -3.83 2.02
N VAL A 93 -4.46 -4.01 1.41
CA VAL A 93 -3.60 -2.90 0.97
C VAL A 93 -2.92 -3.23 -0.36
N VAL A 94 -2.93 -2.30 -1.31
CA VAL A 94 -2.14 -2.37 -2.55
C VAL A 94 -1.00 -1.36 -2.48
N ALA A 95 0.22 -1.78 -2.79
CA ALA A 95 1.36 -0.86 -2.91
C ALA A 95 1.51 -0.39 -4.36
N ASP A 96 1.41 0.92 -4.57
CA ASP A 96 1.51 1.57 -5.87
C ASP A 96 2.77 2.43 -5.94
N HIS A 97 3.57 2.24 -6.97
CA HIS A 97 4.77 3.01 -7.23
C HIS A 97 5.09 2.96 -8.72
N SER A 98 5.60 4.06 -9.28
CA SER A 98 5.91 4.15 -10.72
C SER A 98 6.87 3.04 -11.19
N ALA A 99 7.87 2.70 -10.37
CA ALA A 99 8.80 1.60 -10.67
C ALA A 99 8.17 0.19 -10.67
N LEU A 100 6.97 0.04 -10.12
CA LEU A 100 6.24 -1.23 -10.05
C LEU A 100 5.17 -1.35 -11.15
N ARG A 101 4.98 -0.28 -11.94
CA ARG A 101 4.07 -0.26 -13.08
C ARG A 101 4.88 -0.61 -14.34
N SER A 102 4.64 -1.82 -14.86
CA SER A 102 5.19 -2.30 -16.13
C SER A 102 4.46 -1.75 -17.35
#